data_AF-A0A0B6Z3S0-F1
#
_entry.id   AF-A0A0B6Z3S0-F1
#
_cell.length_a   1.000
_cell.length_b   1.000
_cell.length_c   1.000
_cell.angle_alpha   90.00
_cell.angle_beta   90.00
_cell.angle_gamma   90.00
#
_symmetry.space_group_name_H-M   'P 1'
#
loop_
_entity.id
_entity.type
_entity.pdbx_description
1 polymer ?
#
loop_
_entity_poly.entity_id
_entity_poly.type
_entity_poly.pdbx_seq_one_letter_code
_entity_poly.pdbx_strand_id
1 'polypeptide(L)'
;LKALQTAEMYDRIHRRTTFYNYARHLENQGDTQAAIPNFEKSETYRFEVPRMLADDPDQLEDYISKSKDKTLHRWWAQYVESTGDMETAIQYYEMAQDFFSLVRVYCYCNKMDKAAEICNETGDKSACYYLARQYENLDLFKEAIRFFQRAGANGSAIRLCK
;
A
#
# COMPACT_ATOMS: atom_id res chain seq x y z
N LEU A 1 5.38 32.89 -21.61
CA LEU A 1 5.31 31.53 -21.02
C LEU A 1 5.33 31.54 -19.49
N LYS A 2 6.25 32.25 -18.82
CA LYS A 2 6.31 32.33 -17.34
C LYS A 2 5.04 32.91 -16.68
N ALA A 3 4.40 33.92 -17.26
CA ALA A 3 3.18 34.53 -16.72
C ALA A 3 1.94 33.60 -16.78
N LEU A 4 1.80 32.81 -17.85
CA LEU A 4 0.71 31.82 -18.00
C LEU A 4 0.86 30.68 -17.00
N GLN A 5 2.08 30.14 -16.86
CA GLN A 5 2.38 29.10 -15.87
C GLN A 5 2.10 29.57 -14.45
N THR A 6 2.47 30.81 -14.12
CA THR A 6 2.18 31.39 -12.82
C THR A 6 0.67 31.54 -12.60
N ALA A 7 -0.08 32.07 -13.56
CA ALA A 7 -1.54 32.23 -13.44
C ALA A 7 -2.28 30.89 -13.28
N GLU A 8 -1.92 29.88 -14.07
CA GLU A 8 -2.48 28.52 -13.97
C GLU A 8 -2.17 27.87 -12.60
N MET A 9 -0.96 28.09 -12.07
CA MET A 9 -0.60 27.59 -10.73
C MET A 9 -1.41 28.27 -9.63
N TYR A 10 -1.56 29.60 -9.66
CA TYR A 10 -2.36 30.33 -8.67
C TYR A 10 -3.84 29.93 -8.74
N ASP A 11 -4.41 29.81 -9.95
CA ASP A 11 -5.79 29.36 -10.13
C ASP A 11 -6.01 27.93 -9.60
N ARG A 12 -5.07 27.02 -9.86
CA ARG A 12 -5.12 25.65 -9.32
C ARG A 12 -5.04 25.63 -7.79
N ILE A 13 -4.18 26.44 -7.18
CA ILE A 13 -4.06 26.53 -5.72
C ILE A 13 -5.35 27.06 -5.10
N HIS A 14 -5.89 28.15 -5.61
CA HIS A 14 -7.16 28.70 -5.12
C HIS A 14 -8.30 27.71 -5.28
N ARG A 15 -8.37 27.00 -6.41
CA ARG A 15 -9.40 25.98 -6.66
C ARG A 15 -9.32 24.81 -5.68
N ARG A 16 -8.12 24.28 -5.40
CA ARG A 16 -7.93 23.22 -4.40
C ARG A 16 -8.32 23.69 -3.00
N THR A 17 -7.89 24.90 -2.61
CA THR A 17 -8.24 25.49 -1.31
C THR A 17 -9.75 25.68 -1.16
N THR A 18 -10.44 26.14 -2.20
CA THR A 18 -11.90 26.28 -2.19
C THR A 18 -12.60 24.95 -1.99
N PHE A 19 -12.21 23.90 -2.75
CA PHE A 19 -12.80 22.57 -2.58
C PHE A 19 -12.51 22.00 -1.19
N TYR A 20 -11.30 22.20 -0.67
CA TYR A 20 -10.93 21.77 0.68
C TYR A 20 -11.82 22.43 1.75
N ASN A 21 -11.94 23.76 1.72
CA ASN A 21 -12.73 24.51 2.69
C ASN A 21 -14.22 24.12 2.62
N TYR A 22 -14.72 23.89 1.40
CA TYR A 22 -16.09 23.44 1.22
C TYR A 22 -16.32 22.00 1.70
N ALA A 23 -15.37 21.09 1.47
CA ALA A 23 -15.41 19.74 2.03
C ALA A 23 -15.46 19.76 3.56
N ARG A 24 -14.60 20.57 4.20
CA ARG A 24 -14.61 20.76 5.67
C ARG A 24 -15.94 21.35 6.17
N HIS A 25 -16.56 22.24 5.41
CA HIS A 25 -17.87 22.78 5.76
C HIS A 25 -18.96 21.70 5.73
N LEU A 26 -19.00 20.89 4.67
CA LEU A 26 -19.95 19.76 4.54
C LEU A 26 -19.73 18.71 5.63
N GLU A 27 -18.48 18.36 5.91
CA GLU A 27 -18.12 17.48 7.01
C GLU A 27 -18.63 18.01 8.36
N ASN A 28 -18.43 19.30 8.67
CA ASN A 28 -18.90 19.90 9.91
C ASN A 28 -20.45 19.91 10.02
N GLN A 29 -21.16 19.79 8.89
CA GLN A 29 -22.61 19.64 8.85
C GLN A 29 -23.06 18.17 8.95
N GLY A 30 -22.12 17.22 8.98
CA GLY A 30 -22.38 15.79 9.01
C GLY A 30 -22.61 15.16 7.63
N ASP A 31 -22.49 15.91 6.54
CA ASP A 31 -22.67 15.40 5.17
C ASP A 31 -21.35 14.84 4.61
N THR A 32 -20.95 13.67 5.12
CA THR A 32 -19.71 13.00 4.74
C THR A 32 -19.72 12.60 3.26
N GLN A 33 -20.87 12.18 2.74
CA GLN A 33 -21.04 11.75 1.36
C GLN A 33 -20.80 12.90 0.36
N ALA A 34 -21.28 14.11 0.68
CA ALA A 34 -20.99 15.29 -0.13
C ALA A 34 -19.55 15.80 0.07
N ALA A 35 -18.93 15.57 1.24
CA ALA A 35 -17.57 16.01 1.53
C ALA A 35 -16.51 15.25 0.72
N ILE A 36 -16.64 13.92 0.56
CA ILE A 36 -15.69 13.05 -0.17
C ILE A 36 -15.30 13.60 -1.55
N PRO A 37 -16.22 13.86 -2.50
CA PRO A 37 -15.85 14.32 -3.83
C PRO A 37 -15.17 15.71 -3.82
N ASN A 38 -15.37 16.51 -2.77
CA ASN A 38 -14.67 17.78 -2.61
C ASN A 38 -13.24 17.58 -2.08
N PHE A 39 -13.02 16.63 -1.17
CA PHE A 39 -11.66 16.22 -0.77
C PHE A 39 -10.86 15.59 -1.91
N GLU A 40 -11.54 14.89 -2.83
CA GLU A 40 -10.91 14.36 -4.03
C GLU A 40 -10.47 15.47 -4.98
N LYS A 41 -11.34 16.47 -5.21
CA LYS A 41 -11.02 17.65 -6.03
C LYS A 41 -9.93 18.54 -5.43
N SER A 42 -9.79 18.58 -4.11
CA SER A 42 -8.67 19.23 -3.44
C SER A 42 -7.38 18.40 -3.41
N GLU A 43 -7.43 17.14 -3.86
CA GLU A 43 -6.32 16.17 -3.83
C GLU A 43 -5.84 15.82 -2.41
N THR A 44 -6.69 16.02 -1.39
CA THR A 44 -6.38 15.73 0.04
C THR A 44 -7.03 14.45 0.54
N TYR A 45 -7.79 13.76 -0.31
CA TYR A 45 -8.57 12.57 0.03
C TYR A 45 -7.78 11.44 0.71
N ARG A 46 -6.50 11.26 0.38
CA ARG A 46 -5.64 10.22 0.99
C ARG A 46 -5.50 10.33 2.50
N PHE A 47 -5.68 11.53 3.03
CA PHE A 47 -5.62 11.79 4.47
C PHE A 47 -6.99 12.15 5.02
N GLU A 48 -7.71 13.05 4.34
CA GLU A 48 -8.95 13.61 4.87
C GLU A 48 -10.12 12.61 4.86
N VAL A 49 -10.25 11.76 3.83
CA VAL A 49 -11.33 10.78 3.81
C VAL A 49 -11.13 9.68 4.86
N PRO A 50 -9.94 9.05 4.98
CA PRO A 50 -9.68 8.13 6.08
C PRO A 50 -9.85 8.76 7.47
N ARG A 51 -9.41 10.00 7.68
CA ARG A 51 -9.61 10.71 8.95
C ARG A 51 -11.09 10.93 9.25
N MET A 52 -11.86 11.39 8.26
CA MET A 52 -13.29 11.68 8.42
C MET A 52 -14.10 10.41 8.71
N LEU A 53 -13.72 9.28 8.12
CA LEU A 53 -14.41 7.99 8.25
C LEU A 53 -13.77 7.05 9.30
N ALA A 54 -12.86 7.56 10.14
CA ALA A 54 -12.10 6.72 11.06
C ALA A 54 -12.97 5.93 12.06
N ASP A 55 -14.13 6.48 12.42
CA ASP A 55 -15.09 5.86 13.34
C ASP A 55 -16.11 4.94 12.64
N ASP A 56 -16.06 4.84 11.29
CA ASP A 56 -16.90 3.96 10.47
C ASP A 56 -16.02 3.16 9.48
N PRO A 57 -15.35 2.09 9.97
CA PRO A 57 -14.47 1.27 9.14
C PRO A 57 -15.16 0.64 7.93
N ASP A 58 -16.46 0.31 8.04
CA ASP A 58 -17.23 -0.31 6.95
C ASP A 58 -17.42 0.68 5.80
N GLN A 59 -17.80 1.93 6.10
CA GLN A 59 -17.91 2.99 5.09
C GLN A 59 -16.55 3.34 4.48
N LEU A 60 -15.48 3.33 5.30
CA LEU A 60 -14.13 3.57 4.82
C LEU A 60 -13.65 2.46 3.88
N GLU A 61 -13.92 1.20 4.21
CA GLU A 61 -13.60 0.06 3.35
C GLU A 61 -14.33 0.13 2.00
N ASP A 62 -15.63 0.45 2.02
CA ASP A 62 -16.43 0.63 0.81
C ASP A 62 -15.85 1.74 -0.09
N TYR A 63 -15.41 2.85 0.49
CA TYR A 63 -14.71 3.91 -0.24
C TYR A 63 -13.39 3.42 -0.86
N ILE A 64 -12.56 2.74 -0.07
CA ILE A 64 -11.22 2.30 -0.50
C ILE A 64 -11.30 1.18 -1.55
N SER A 65 -12.23 0.24 -1.42
CA SER A 65 -12.44 -0.85 -2.38
C SER A 65 -12.80 -0.34 -3.78
N LYS A 66 -13.53 0.78 -3.86
CA LYS A 66 -13.91 1.45 -5.12
C LYS A 66 -12.80 2.33 -5.70
N SER A 67 -11.78 2.64 -4.90
CA SER A 67 -10.64 3.44 -5.34
C SER A 67 -9.69 2.64 -6.23
N LYS A 68 -8.99 3.35 -7.13
CA LYS A 68 -7.87 2.79 -7.91
C LYS A 68 -6.50 3.20 -7.34
N ASP A 69 -6.49 3.89 -6.20
CA ASP A 69 -5.26 4.39 -5.60
C ASP A 69 -4.57 3.29 -4.76
N LYS A 70 -3.49 2.75 -5.30
CA LYS A 70 -2.64 1.75 -4.62
C LYS A 70 -2.11 2.23 -3.27
N THR A 71 -1.93 3.54 -3.08
CA THR A 71 -1.48 4.11 -1.81
C THR A 71 -2.54 3.94 -0.73
N LEU A 72 -3.81 4.14 -1.09
CA LEU A 72 -4.94 3.90 -0.19
C LEU A 72 -5.11 2.41 0.10
N HIS A 73 -5.02 1.54 -0.91
CA HIS A 73 -5.05 0.09 -0.70
C HIS A 73 -3.95 -0.38 0.24
N ARG A 74 -2.72 0.12 0.06
CA ARG A 74 -1.60 -0.20 0.95
C ARG A 74 -1.84 0.27 2.38
N TRP A 75 -2.31 1.51 2.55
CA TRP A 75 -2.60 2.06 3.87
C TRP A 75 -3.70 1.26 4.58
N TRP A 76 -4.76 0.89 3.86
CA TRP A 76 -5.84 0.07 4.41
C TRP A 76 -5.36 -1.33 4.78
N ALA A 77 -4.57 -1.97 3.91
CA ALA A 77 -3.96 -3.26 4.21
C ALA A 77 -3.13 -3.23 5.50
N GLN A 78 -2.36 -2.16 5.74
CA GLN A 78 -1.59 -1.99 6.97
C GLN A 78 -2.48 -1.82 8.21
N TYR A 79 -3.57 -1.05 8.09
CA TYR A 79 -4.55 -0.88 9.17
C TYR A 79 -5.21 -2.22 9.52
N VAL A 80 -5.73 -2.93 8.52
CA VAL A 80 -6.41 -4.22 8.68
C VAL A 80 -5.45 -5.31 9.18
N GLU A 81 -4.20 -5.31 8.73
CA GLU A 81 -3.18 -6.20 9.28
C GLU A 81 -2.95 -5.93 10.78
N SER A 82 -2.96 -4.66 11.19
CA SER A 82 -2.77 -4.27 12.60
C SER A 82 -3.93 -4.68 13.52
N THR A 83 -5.13 -4.86 12.97
CA THR A 83 -6.29 -5.40 13.70
C THR A 83 -6.31 -6.93 13.73
N GLY A 84 -5.40 -7.59 13.00
CA GLY A 84 -5.23 -9.04 12.99
C GLY A 84 -5.92 -9.76 11.82
N ASP A 85 -6.62 -9.06 10.94
CA ASP A 85 -7.25 -9.65 9.77
C ASP A 85 -6.25 -9.79 8.61
N MET A 86 -5.51 -10.89 8.63
CA MET A 86 -4.50 -11.19 7.63
C MET A 86 -5.10 -11.49 6.25
N GLU A 87 -6.33 -12.02 6.17
CA GLU A 87 -6.94 -12.38 4.88
C GLU A 87 -7.33 -11.14 4.10
N THR A 88 -8.00 -10.19 4.74
CA THR A 88 -8.37 -8.92 4.12
C THR A 88 -7.12 -8.08 3.82
N ALA A 89 -6.12 -8.07 4.72
CA ALA A 89 -4.85 -7.39 4.45
C ALA A 89 -4.16 -7.93 3.18
N ILE A 90 -4.14 -9.25 2.97
CA ILE A 90 -3.59 -9.86 1.76
C ILE A 90 -4.31 -9.35 0.50
N GLN A 91 -5.64 -9.34 0.49
CA GLN A 91 -6.42 -8.88 -0.68
C GLN A 91 -6.05 -7.44 -1.05
N TYR A 92 -5.93 -6.55 -0.07
CA TYR A 92 -5.58 -5.16 -0.33
C TYR A 92 -4.10 -4.96 -0.68
N TYR A 93 -3.17 -5.76 -0.14
CA TYR A 93 -1.78 -5.72 -0.60
C TYR A 93 -1.63 -6.23 -2.05
N GLU A 94 -2.46 -7.19 -2.50
CA GLU A 94 -2.54 -7.62 -3.91
C GLU A 94 -3.03 -6.48 -4.80
N MET A 95 -4.12 -5.80 -4.42
CA MET A 95 -4.63 -4.61 -5.13
C MET A 95 -3.58 -3.47 -5.18
N ALA A 96 -2.84 -3.27 -4.09
CA ALA A 96 -1.76 -2.29 -4.00
C ALA A 96 -0.50 -2.70 -4.79
N GLN A 97 -0.37 -3.98 -5.18
CA GLN A 97 0.86 -4.58 -5.70
C GLN A 97 2.06 -4.39 -4.76
N ASP A 98 1.83 -4.46 -3.44
CA ASP A 98 2.90 -4.44 -2.43
C ASP A 98 3.43 -5.85 -2.18
N PHE A 99 4.24 -6.35 -3.13
CA PHE A 99 4.76 -7.72 -3.12
C PHE A 99 5.64 -8.03 -1.91
N PHE A 100 6.38 -7.04 -1.40
CA PHE A 100 7.17 -7.22 -0.19
C PHE A 100 6.26 -7.51 1.02
N SER A 101 5.22 -6.70 1.20
CA SER A 101 4.26 -6.91 2.30
C SER A 101 3.53 -8.23 2.15
N LEU A 102 3.11 -8.63 0.94
CA LEU A 102 2.50 -9.94 0.69
C LEU A 102 3.41 -11.08 1.12
N VAL A 103 4.65 -11.10 0.64
CA VAL A 103 5.62 -12.16 1.00
C VAL A 103 5.85 -12.20 2.50
N ARG A 104 5.96 -11.04 3.16
CA ARG A 104 6.11 -10.95 4.62
C ARG A 104 4.92 -11.57 5.34
N VAL A 105 3.69 -11.21 4.97
CA VAL A 105 2.46 -11.73 5.60
C VAL A 105 2.28 -13.22 5.31
N TYR A 106 2.54 -13.69 4.08
CA TYR A 106 2.49 -15.11 3.76
C TYR A 106 3.51 -15.93 4.57
N CYS A 107 4.74 -15.43 4.76
CA CYS A 107 5.71 -16.08 5.63
C CYS A 107 5.25 -16.10 7.09
N TYR A 108 4.68 -15.00 7.60
CA TYR A 108 4.11 -14.94 8.95
C TYR A 108 3.01 -15.98 9.16
N CYS A 109 2.15 -16.17 8.16
CA CYS A 109 1.10 -17.18 8.13
C CYS A 109 1.60 -18.60 7.82
N ASN A 110 2.92 -18.83 7.79
CA ASN A 110 3.57 -20.11 7.45
C ASN A 110 3.17 -20.67 6.06
N LYS A 111 2.77 -19.80 5.13
CA LYS A 111 2.40 -20.11 3.73
C LYS A 111 3.58 -19.83 2.80
N MET A 112 4.71 -20.50 3.04
CA MET A 112 5.97 -20.27 2.32
C MET A 112 5.86 -20.52 0.81
N ASP A 113 5.03 -21.48 0.39
CA ASP A 113 4.83 -21.80 -1.03
C ASP A 113 4.22 -20.62 -1.80
N LYS A 114 3.21 -19.95 -1.22
CA LYS A 114 2.60 -18.74 -1.81
C LYS A 114 3.58 -17.57 -1.86
N ALA A 115 4.39 -17.42 -0.81
CA ALA A 115 5.44 -16.40 -0.79
C ALA A 115 6.48 -16.63 -1.91
N ALA A 116 6.84 -17.90 -2.16
CA ALA A 116 7.75 -18.29 -3.23
C ALA A 116 7.14 -18.06 -4.63
N GLU A 117 5.86 -18.36 -4.82
CA GLU A 117 5.12 -18.08 -6.06
C GLU A 117 5.21 -16.60 -6.42
N ILE A 118 4.86 -15.71 -5.49
CA ILE A 118 4.94 -14.24 -5.71
C ILE A 118 6.36 -13.81 -6.09
N CYS A 119 7.38 -14.28 -5.38
CA CYS A 119 8.77 -13.96 -5.70
C CYS A 119 9.17 -14.45 -7.11
N ASN A 120 8.72 -15.65 -7.51
CA ASN A 120 9.01 -16.23 -8.81
C ASN A 120 8.28 -15.53 -9.96
N GLU A 121 7.07 -15.01 -9.73
CA GLU A 121 6.29 -14.28 -10.74
C GLU A 121 6.77 -12.85 -10.90
N THR A 122 6.94 -12.14 -9.78
CA THR A 122 7.19 -10.68 -9.78
C THR A 122 8.66 -10.34 -9.91
N GLY A 123 9.54 -11.19 -9.35
CA GLY A 123 10.97 -10.89 -9.25
C GLY A 123 11.29 -9.68 -8.36
N ASP A 124 10.37 -9.27 -7.48
CA ASP A 124 10.61 -8.17 -6.56
C ASP A 124 11.84 -8.47 -5.68
N LYS A 125 12.85 -7.61 -5.75
CA LYS A 125 14.16 -7.87 -5.12
C LYS A 125 14.06 -7.88 -3.60
N SER A 126 13.27 -6.98 -3.03
CA SER A 126 13.11 -6.87 -1.58
C SER A 126 12.33 -8.07 -1.04
N ALA A 127 11.28 -8.50 -1.74
CA ALA A 127 10.49 -9.67 -1.41
C ALA A 127 11.32 -10.95 -1.53
N CYS A 128 12.07 -11.13 -2.63
CA CYS A 128 12.98 -12.26 -2.81
C CYS A 128 14.04 -12.32 -1.72
N TYR A 129 14.61 -11.17 -1.34
CA TYR A 129 15.60 -11.11 -0.27
C TYR A 129 15.00 -11.52 1.08
N TYR A 130 13.81 -11.02 1.40
CA TYR A 130 13.12 -11.38 2.64
C TYR A 130 12.86 -12.89 2.70
N LEU A 131 12.31 -13.47 1.62
CA LEU A 131 12.03 -14.90 1.55
C LEU A 131 13.31 -15.74 1.66
N ALA A 132 14.40 -15.32 1.02
CA ALA A 132 15.69 -15.98 1.14
C ALA A 132 16.19 -16.04 2.59
N ARG A 133 16.02 -14.95 3.36
CA ARG A 133 16.36 -14.91 4.79
C ARG A 133 15.48 -15.84 5.61
N GLN A 134 14.19 -15.98 5.27
CA GLN A 134 13.32 -16.93 5.94
C GLN A 134 13.74 -18.39 5.69
N TYR A 135 14.08 -18.74 4.44
CA TYR A 135 14.62 -20.08 4.14
C TYR A 135 15.97 -20.33 4.82
N GLU A 136 16.85 -19.32 4.88
CA GLU A 136 18.12 -19.42 5.62
C GLU A 136 17.89 -19.72 7.11
N ASN A 137 16.94 -19.04 7.76
CA ASN A 137 16.62 -19.28 9.17
C ASN A 137 16.00 -20.66 9.43
N LEU A 138 15.48 -21.33 8.39
CA LEU A 138 14.94 -22.69 8.43
C LEU A 138 15.97 -23.74 7.98
N ASP A 139 17.23 -23.36 7.79
CA ASP A 139 18.31 -24.19 7.25
C ASP A 139 18.03 -24.78 5.85
N LEU A 140 17.11 -24.19 5.10
CA LEU A 140 16.77 -24.54 3.72
C LEU A 140 17.69 -23.82 2.73
N PHE A 141 18.99 -24.09 2.84
CA PHE A 141 20.04 -23.33 2.15
C PHE A 141 19.92 -23.32 0.62
N LYS A 142 19.43 -24.41 0.01
CA LYS A 142 19.24 -24.49 -1.45
C LYS A 142 18.25 -23.43 -1.93
N GLU A 143 17.10 -23.31 -1.28
CA GLU A 143 16.09 -22.30 -1.63
C GLU A 143 16.55 -20.90 -1.24
N ALA A 144 17.23 -20.75 -0.10
CA ALA A 144 17.80 -19.47 0.33
C ALA A 144 18.77 -18.91 -0.73
N ILE A 145 19.70 -19.74 -1.22
CA ILE A 145 20.66 -19.37 -2.27
C ILE A 145 19.94 -18.93 -3.54
N ARG A 146 18.94 -19.72 -4.00
CA ARG A 146 18.15 -19.41 -5.20
C ARG A 146 17.48 -18.04 -5.10
N PHE A 147 16.83 -17.74 -3.97
CA PHE A 147 16.15 -16.46 -3.79
C PHE A 147 17.11 -15.29 -3.51
N PHE A 148 18.27 -15.51 -2.87
CA PHE A 148 19.31 -14.49 -2.76
C PHE A 148 19.86 -14.09 -4.13
N GLN A 149 20.13 -15.06 -5.01
CA GLN A 149 20.53 -14.78 -6.39
C GLN A 149 19.46 -13.97 -7.13
N ARG A 150 18.20 -14.37 -6.99
CA ARG A 150 17.06 -13.66 -7.60
C ARG A 150 16.92 -12.21 -7.08
N ALA A 151 17.21 -11.98 -5.81
CA ALA A 151 17.28 -10.64 -5.22
C ALA A 151 18.50 -9.81 -5.68
N GLY A 152 19.48 -10.44 -6.35
CA GLY A 152 20.78 -9.83 -6.70
C GLY A 152 21.79 -9.83 -5.55
N ALA A 153 21.50 -10.50 -4.43
CA ALA A 153 22.33 -10.58 -3.23
C ALA A 153 23.36 -11.73 -3.32
N ASN A 154 24.23 -11.68 -4.33
CA ASN A 154 25.21 -12.75 -4.59
C ASN A 154 26.20 -12.99 -3.45
N GLY A 155 26.56 -11.95 -2.68
CA GLY A 155 27.42 -12.10 -1.50
C GLY A 155 26.78 -13.00 -0.42
N SER A 156 25.47 -12.83 -0.20
CA SER A 156 24.70 -13.67 0.72
C SER A 156 24.59 -15.11 0.21
N ALA A 157 24.36 -15.29 -1.09
CA ALA A 157 24.34 -16.61 -1.72
C ALA A 157 25.68 -17.35 -1.58
N ILE A 158 26.80 -16.70 -1.94
CA ILE A 158 28.16 -17.30 -1.87
C ILE A 158 28.51 -17.72 -0.43
N ARG A 159 28.10 -16.93 0.57
CA ARG A 159 28.33 -17.25 1.99
C ARG A 159 27.71 -18.59 2.38
N LEU A 160 26.54 -18.92 1.83
CA LEU A 160 25.82 -20.15 2.14
C LEU A 160 26.28 -21.38 1.34
N CYS A 161 27.12 -21.19 0.32
CA CYS A 161 27.67 -22.29 -0.48
C CYS A 161 28.92 -22.94 0.14
N LYS A 162 29.41 -22.43 1.28
CA LYS A 162 30.58 -22.95 1.97
C LYS A 162 30.18 -24.01 2.99
#